data_AF-R7RT21-F1
#
_entry.id   AF-R7RT21-F1
#
_cell.length_a   1.000
_cell.length_b   1.000
_cell.length_c   1.000
_cell.angle_alpha   90.00
_cell.angle_beta   90.00
_cell.angle_gamma   90.00
#
_symmetry.space_group_name_H-M   'P 1'
#
loop_
_entity.id
_entity.type
_entity.pdbx_description
1 polymer ?
#
loop_
_entity_poly.entity_id
_entity_poly.type
_entity_poly.pdbx_seq_one_letter_code
_entity_poly.pdbx_strand_id
1 'polypeptide(L)'
;MSKKKKSFPTAFTVLFIVLILASILTYVVPSGLFSKLQYDGEKKVFVVTKPDGTTNEMPGTQETLNKLGVKIGIEKFEDGSIYKPIAIPRTYERVESNPQGLIDLLQAPIKGIQESIDIIVFVLIMGGLIGVLNSTGAFEAGIASLSRATKGKEFLLIVIITTLIAIG
;
A
#
# COMPACT_ATOMS: atom_id res chain seq x y z
N MET A 1 13.45 47.24 -8.05
CA MET A 1 13.38 45.81 -8.44
C MET A 1 12.96 44.99 -7.24
N SER A 2 11.71 44.54 -7.19
CA SER A 2 11.23 43.68 -6.09
C SER A 2 11.84 42.28 -6.23
N LYS A 3 12.67 41.87 -5.27
CA LYS A 3 13.23 40.51 -5.22
C LYS A 3 12.07 39.53 -5.02
N LYS A 4 11.80 38.69 -6.03
CA LYS A 4 10.88 37.54 -5.90
C LYS A 4 11.38 36.65 -4.75
N LYS A 5 10.64 36.65 -3.63
CA LYS A 5 10.82 35.68 -2.54
C LYS A 5 10.64 34.28 -3.16
N LYS A 6 11.66 33.42 -3.10
CA LYS A 6 11.50 32.00 -3.44
C LYS A 6 10.51 31.40 -2.43
N SER A 7 9.25 31.23 -2.81
CA SER A 7 8.30 30.41 -2.05
C SER A 7 8.67 28.96 -2.24
N PHE A 8 8.41 28.14 -1.23
CA PHE A 8 8.58 26.70 -1.35
C PHE A 8 7.72 26.17 -2.51
N PRO A 9 8.21 25.20 -3.32
CA PRO A 9 7.43 24.62 -4.41
C PRO A 9 6.16 23.94 -3.88
N THR A 10 5.12 23.83 -4.70
CA THR A 10 3.91 23.09 -4.32
C THR A 10 4.20 21.59 -4.21
N ALA A 11 3.34 20.85 -3.49
CA ALA A 11 3.50 19.40 -3.33
C ALA A 11 3.65 18.68 -4.69
N PHE A 12 2.85 19.07 -5.70
CA PHE A 12 2.94 18.51 -7.05
C PHE A 12 4.30 18.77 -7.71
N THR A 13 4.84 19.99 -7.57
CA THR A 13 6.16 20.31 -8.12
C THR A 13 7.27 19.50 -7.43
N VAL A 14 7.20 19.36 -6.11
CA VAL A 14 8.15 18.52 -5.37
C VAL A 14 8.06 17.07 -5.84
N LEU A 15 6.84 16.52 -5.98
CA LEU A 15 6.62 15.16 -6.47
C LEU A 15 7.23 14.95 -7.86
N PHE A 16 7.04 15.91 -8.77
CA PHE A 16 7.57 15.83 -10.12
C PHE A 16 9.11 15.89 -10.17
N ILE A 17 9.71 16.74 -9.33
CA ILE A 17 11.18 16.78 -9.17
C ILE A 17 11.71 15.45 -8.66
N VAL A 18 11.06 14.87 -7.63
CA VAL A 18 11.44 13.57 -7.08
C VAL A 18 11.31 12.47 -8.13
N LEU A 19 10.26 12.49 -8.94
CA LEU A 19 10.03 11.54 -10.03
C LEU A 19 11.16 11.58 -11.07
N ILE A 20 11.54 12.78 -11.53
CA ILE A 20 12.66 12.96 -12.48
C ILE A 20 13.97 12.47 -11.87
N LEU A 21 14.24 12.84 -10.62
CA LEU A 21 15.47 12.47 -9.93
C LEU A 21 15.55 10.95 -9.74
N ALA A 22 14.46 10.31 -9.32
CA ALA A 22 14.36 8.87 -9.21
C ALA A 22 14.58 8.17 -10.57
N SER A 23 14.00 8.68 -11.65
CA SER A 23 14.21 8.14 -13.00
C SER A 23 15.68 8.24 -13.44
N ILE A 24 16.35 9.38 -13.24
CA ILE A 24 17.79 9.51 -13.51
C ILE A 24 18.59 8.50 -12.67
N LEU A 25 18.21 8.32 -11.41
CA LEU A 25 18.90 7.40 -10.52
C LEU A 25 18.78 5.93 -10.96
N THR A 26 17.71 5.55 -11.70
CA THR A 26 17.58 4.20 -12.29
C THR A 26 18.65 3.86 -13.33
N TYR A 27 19.34 4.86 -13.89
CA TYR A 27 20.47 4.62 -14.81
C TYR A 27 21.78 4.31 -14.08
N VAL A 28 21.92 4.73 -12.82
CA VAL A 28 23.14 4.55 -12.03
C VAL A 28 23.03 3.32 -11.12
N VAL A 29 21.82 3.05 -10.62
CA VAL A 29 21.57 1.97 -9.67
C VAL A 29 21.21 0.68 -10.42
N PRO A 30 22.00 -0.40 -10.32
CA PRO A 30 21.70 -1.64 -11.02
C PRO A 30 20.49 -2.33 -10.41
N SER A 31 19.64 -2.89 -11.26
CA SER A 31 18.51 -3.72 -10.83
C SER A 31 18.99 -5.03 -10.18
N GLY A 32 18.23 -5.49 -9.20
CA GLY A 32 18.44 -6.82 -8.61
C GLY A 32 17.12 -7.39 -8.12
N LEU A 33 16.99 -8.70 -8.24
CA LEU A 33 15.76 -9.44 -7.90
C LEU A 33 16.10 -10.60 -6.97
N PHE A 34 15.16 -10.91 -6.09
CA PHE A 34 15.17 -12.13 -5.29
C PHE A 34 14.28 -13.17 -5.98
N SER A 35 14.61 -14.44 -5.82
CA SER A 35 13.68 -15.52 -6.13
C SER A 35 12.44 -15.39 -5.24
N LYS A 36 11.26 -15.53 -5.83
CA LYS A 36 9.98 -15.43 -5.14
C LYS A 36 9.42 -16.82 -4.87
N LEU A 37 8.78 -16.98 -3.72
CA LEU A 37 8.09 -18.18 -3.27
C LEU A 37 6.60 -17.88 -3.19
N GLN A 38 5.78 -18.68 -3.86
CA GLN A 38 4.32 -18.61 -3.76
C GLN A 38 3.77 -19.99 -3.42
N TYR A 39 2.75 -20.05 -2.57
CA TYR A 39 2.06 -21.31 -2.26
C TYR A 39 0.89 -21.51 -3.22
N ASP A 40 0.83 -22.68 -3.83
CA ASP A 40 -0.31 -23.13 -4.61
C ASP A 40 -1.17 -24.05 -3.74
N GLY A 41 -2.33 -23.55 -3.33
CA GLY A 41 -3.26 -24.26 -2.44
C GLY A 41 -3.97 -25.45 -3.11
N GLU A 42 -4.06 -25.49 -4.44
CA GLU A 42 -4.70 -26.61 -5.16
C GLU A 42 -3.76 -27.82 -5.22
N LYS A 43 -2.50 -27.56 -5.55
CA LYS A 43 -1.46 -28.60 -5.70
C LYS A 43 -0.70 -28.90 -4.39
N LYS A 44 -0.87 -28.06 -3.36
CA LYS A 44 -0.08 -28.10 -2.10
C LYS A 44 1.43 -28.06 -2.35
N VAL A 45 1.85 -27.22 -3.30
CA VAL A 45 3.25 -27.04 -3.66
C VAL A 45 3.69 -25.60 -3.49
N PHE A 46 4.97 -25.41 -3.23
CA PHE A 46 5.63 -24.12 -3.32
C PHE A 46 6.15 -23.92 -4.74
N VAL A 47 5.70 -22.85 -5.37
CA VAL A 47 6.12 -22.39 -6.68
C VAL A 47 7.23 -21.36 -6.47
N VAL A 48 8.46 -21.71 -6.84
CA VAL A 48 9.61 -20.81 -6.76
C VAL A 48 9.92 -20.23 -8.12
N THR A 49 9.71 -18.92 -8.27
CA THR A 49 10.01 -18.16 -9.48
C THR A 49 11.35 -17.45 -9.31
N LYS A 50 12.32 -17.81 -10.15
CA LYS A 50 13.64 -17.20 -10.19
C LYS A 50 13.64 -15.88 -10.99
N PRO A 51 14.69 -15.05 -10.84
CA PRO A 51 14.86 -13.82 -11.64
C PRO A 51 14.88 -14.02 -13.16
N ASP A 52 15.24 -15.20 -13.64
CA ASP A 52 15.26 -15.60 -15.05
C ASP A 52 13.87 -15.96 -15.62
N GLY A 53 12.82 -15.94 -14.78
CA GLY A 53 11.46 -16.34 -15.14
C GLY A 53 11.20 -17.84 -15.06
N THR A 54 12.21 -18.66 -14.78
CA THR A 54 12.03 -20.09 -14.58
C THR A 54 11.32 -20.36 -13.26
N THR A 55 10.42 -21.33 -13.29
CA THR A 55 9.60 -21.69 -12.14
C THR A 55 9.85 -23.14 -11.78
N ASN A 56 10.10 -23.41 -10.49
CA ASN A 56 10.27 -24.76 -9.96
C ASN A 56 9.23 -25.03 -8.89
N GLU A 57 8.51 -26.15 -9.02
CA GLU A 57 7.59 -26.64 -8.00
C GLU A 57 8.38 -27.45 -6.95
N MET A 58 8.15 -27.15 -5.68
CA MET A 58 8.71 -27.88 -4.54
C MET A 58 7.59 -28.33 -3.61
N PRO A 59 7.76 -29.39 -2.82
CA PRO A 59 6.75 -29.83 -1.87
C PRO A 59 6.37 -28.70 -0.90
N GLY A 60 5.07 -28.49 -0.70
CA GLY A 60 4.52 -27.57 0.29
C GLY A 60 4.73 -28.09 1.71
N THR A 61 5.97 -28.08 2.21
CA THR A 61 6.30 -28.59 3.55
C THR A 61 7.18 -27.59 4.31
N GLN A 62 7.14 -27.68 5.64
CA GLN A 62 8.00 -26.87 6.50
C GLN A 62 9.49 -27.13 6.25
N GLU A 63 9.85 -28.35 5.82
CA GLU A 63 11.22 -28.70 5.47
C GLU A 63 11.72 -27.89 4.28
N THR A 64 10.89 -27.74 3.23
CA THR A 64 11.18 -26.88 2.08
C THR A 64 11.41 -25.43 2.52
N LEU A 65 10.54 -24.89 3.38
CA LEU A 65 10.68 -23.53 3.90
C LEU A 65 11.98 -23.34 4.69
N ASN A 66 12.31 -24.29 5.56
CA ASN A 66 13.54 -24.28 6.34
C ASN A 66 14.78 -24.33 5.44
N LYS A 67 14.75 -25.16 4.38
CA LYS A 67 15.84 -25.27 3.41
C LYS A 67 16.04 -23.98 2.61
N LEU A 68 14.95 -23.29 2.29
CA LEU A 68 14.95 -21.97 1.65
C LEU A 68 15.28 -20.83 2.63
N GLY A 69 15.41 -21.11 3.93
CA GLY A 69 15.69 -20.11 4.97
C GLY A 69 14.51 -19.21 5.31
N VAL A 70 13.29 -19.60 4.91
CA VAL A 70 12.05 -18.89 5.21
C VAL A 70 11.55 -19.35 6.58
N LYS A 71 11.66 -18.48 7.60
CA LYS A 71 11.31 -18.80 8.99
C LYS A 71 9.81 -18.63 9.30
N ILE A 72 8.96 -18.81 8.30
CA ILE A 72 7.51 -18.65 8.41
C ILE A 72 6.92 -20.06 8.53
N GLY A 73 5.93 -20.22 9.41
CA GLY A 73 5.20 -21.47 9.53
C GLY A 73 4.32 -21.73 8.31
N ILE A 74 4.27 -22.98 7.85
CA ILE A 74 3.46 -23.38 6.71
C ILE A 74 1.97 -23.06 6.89
N GLU A 75 1.48 -23.03 8.12
CA GLU A 75 0.09 -22.70 8.43
C GLU A 75 -0.34 -21.33 7.88
N LYS A 76 0.58 -20.37 7.81
CA LYS A 76 0.33 -19.02 7.26
C LYS A 76 0.12 -18.99 5.76
N PHE A 77 0.59 -20.02 5.06
CA PHE A 77 0.36 -20.18 3.63
C PHE A 77 -0.93 -20.95 3.37
N GLU A 78 -1.23 -21.94 4.22
CA GLU A 78 -2.46 -22.74 4.12
C GLU A 78 -3.72 -21.99 4.56
N ASP A 79 -3.64 -21.14 5.59
CA ASP A 79 -4.76 -20.32 6.09
C ASP A 79 -5.07 -19.10 5.21
N GLY A 80 -4.28 -18.89 4.14
CA GLY A 80 -4.43 -17.76 3.21
C GLY A 80 -3.90 -16.43 3.74
N SER A 81 -3.27 -16.37 4.92
CA SER A 81 -2.61 -15.17 5.43
C SER A 81 -1.51 -14.69 4.48
N ILE A 82 -0.84 -15.63 3.80
CA ILE A 82 0.20 -15.37 2.80
C ILE A 82 -0.25 -15.92 1.45
N TYR A 83 -0.91 -15.07 0.69
CA TYR A 83 -1.37 -15.38 -0.67
C TYR A 83 -0.51 -14.70 -1.77
N LYS A 84 0.30 -13.69 -1.41
CA LYS A 84 1.21 -13.02 -2.35
C LYS A 84 2.60 -13.68 -2.35
N PRO A 85 3.32 -13.66 -3.49
CA PRO A 85 4.68 -14.17 -3.55
C PRO A 85 5.61 -13.44 -2.57
N ILE A 86 6.43 -14.19 -1.82
CA ILE A 86 7.41 -13.65 -0.86
C ILE A 86 8.85 -13.87 -1.35
N ALA A 87 9.77 -12.99 -0.97
CA ALA A 87 11.17 -13.11 -1.36
C ALA A 87 11.89 -14.20 -0.55
N ILE A 88 12.69 -15.04 -1.22
CA ILE A 88 13.52 -16.06 -0.59
C ILE A 88 14.85 -15.43 -0.13
N PRO A 89 15.23 -15.57 1.15
CA PRO A 89 16.49 -15.03 1.66
C PRO A 89 17.71 -15.56 0.91
N ARG A 90 18.76 -14.74 0.78
CA ARG A 90 20.05 -15.10 0.14
C ARG A 90 19.98 -15.49 -1.34
N THR A 91 18.87 -15.20 -2.03
CA THR A 91 18.69 -15.43 -3.48
C THR A 91 18.78 -14.15 -4.32
N TYR A 92 19.44 -13.12 -3.78
CA TYR A 92 19.60 -11.86 -4.49
C TYR A 92 20.56 -12.04 -5.66
N GLU A 93 20.09 -11.73 -6.87
CA GLU A 93 20.91 -11.72 -8.07
C GLU A 93 20.75 -10.38 -8.79
N ARG A 94 21.86 -9.88 -9.34
CA ARG A 94 21.85 -8.71 -10.20
C ARG A 94 21.28 -9.13 -11.55
N VAL A 95 20.30 -8.37 -12.03
CA VAL A 95 19.67 -8.61 -13.33
C VAL A 95 20.07 -7.50 -14.30
N GLU A 96 19.81 -7.73 -15.59
CA GLU A 96 20.05 -6.73 -16.61
C GLU A 96 19.30 -5.43 -16.28
N SER A 97 20.00 -4.30 -16.41
CA SER A 97 19.47 -3.00 -16.04
C SER A 97 18.40 -2.59 -17.05
N ASN A 98 17.16 -2.44 -16.60
CA ASN A 98 16.06 -1.88 -17.38
C ASN A 98 15.71 -0.49 -16.81
N PRO A 99 16.45 0.57 -17.18
CA PRO A 99 16.23 1.91 -16.64
C PRO A 99 14.87 2.45 -17.07
N GLN A 100 14.32 3.37 -16.27
CA GLN A 100 12.99 3.94 -16.54
C GLN A 100 13.03 4.80 -17.81
N GLY A 101 12.23 4.44 -18.82
CA GLY A 101 12.16 5.18 -20.08
C GLY A 101 11.44 6.52 -19.96
N LEU A 102 11.62 7.40 -20.96
CA LEU A 102 10.93 8.70 -21.02
C LEU A 102 9.41 8.55 -21.08
N ILE A 103 8.93 7.53 -21.80
CA ILE A 103 7.49 7.23 -21.89
C ILE A 103 6.95 6.75 -20.55
N ASP A 104 7.68 5.87 -19.86
CA ASP A 104 7.29 5.36 -18.53
C ASP A 104 7.28 6.47 -17.48
N LEU A 105 8.16 7.46 -17.61
CA LEU A 105 8.17 8.66 -16.76
C LEU A 105 6.88 9.47 -16.90
N LEU A 106 6.40 9.67 -18.14
CA LEU A 106 5.16 10.40 -18.40
C LEU A 106 3.91 9.59 -18.01
N GLN A 107 3.98 8.27 -18.10
CA GLN A 107 2.89 7.38 -17.69
C GLN A 107 2.84 7.14 -16.19
N ALA A 108 3.93 7.32 -15.45
CA ALA A 108 4.00 7.02 -14.02
C ALA A 108 2.91 7.73 -13.18
N PRO A 109 2.57 9.03 -13.40
CA PRO A 109 1.44 9.65 -12.71
C PRO A 109 0.09 8.99 -13.03
N ILE A 110 -0.13 8.59 -14.29
CA ILE A 110 -1.36 7.93 -14.72
C ILE A 110 -1.49 6.57 -14.02
N LYS A 111 -0.41 5.80 -13.98
CA LYS A 111 -0.36 4.52 -13.28
C LYS A 111 -0.61 4.67 -11.78
N GLY A 112 -0.04 5.71 -11.16
CA GLY A 112 -0.30 6.02 -9.75
C GLY A 112 -1.77 6.34 -9.47
N ILE A 113 -2.45 7.04 -10.39
CA ILE A 113 -3.90 7.27 -10.30
C ILE A 113 -4.66 5.94 -10.42
N GLN A 114 -4.29 5.08 -11.37
CA GLN A 114 -4.93 3.76 -11.54
C GLN A 114 -4.84 2.91 -10.27
N GLU A 115 -3.67 2.85 -9.64
CA GLU A 115 -3.47 2.16 -8.36
C GLU A 115 -4.27 2.79 -7.20
N SER A 116 -4.64 4.06 -7.32
CA SER A 116 -5.41 4.80 -6.32
C SER A 116 -6.92 4.84 -6.60
N ILE A 117 -7.42 4.23 -7.68
CA ILE A 117 -8.84 4.30 -8.07
C ILE A 117 -9.76 3.84 -6.94
N ASP A 118 -9.44 2.71 -6.30
CA ASP A 118 -10.26 2.15 -5.22
C ASP A 118 -10.42 3.14 -4.06
N ILE A 119 -9.34 3.84 -3.70
CA ILE A 119 -9.34 4.86 -2.65
C ILE A 119 -10.16 6.08 -3.09
N ILE A 120 -9.99 6.55 -4.32
CA ILE A 120 -10.71 7.71 -4.85
C ILE A 120 -12.23 7.45 -4.85
N VAL A 121 -12.64 6.27 -5.35
CA VAL A 121 -14.05 5.86 -5.38
C VAL A 121 -14.59 5.75 -3.96
N PHE A 122 -13.84 5.15 -3.04
CA PHE A 122 -14.23 5.07 -1.63
C PHE A 122 -14.45 6.46 -1.01
N VAL A 123 -13.49 7.38 -1.16
CA VAL A 123 -13.60 8.75 -0.63
C VAL A 123 -14.78 9.51 -1.26
N LEU A 124 -15.04 9.30 -2.55
CA LEU A 124 -16.19 9.91 -3.23
C LEU A 124 -17.52 9.42 -2.65
N ILE A 125 -17.67 8.11 -2.47
CA ILE A 125 -18.86 7.51 -1.86
C ILE A 125 -19.04 8.01 -0.42
N MET A 126 -17.97 7.99 0.37
CA MET A 126 -17.97 8.53 1.74
C MET A 126 -18.39 10.00 1.77
N GLY A 127 -17.85 10.82 0.87
CA GLY A 127 -18.22 12.23 0.75
C GLY A 127 -19.70 12.42 0.41
N GLY A 128 -20.25 11.57 -0.46
CA GLY A 128 -21.69 11.54 -0.76
C GLY A 128 -22.55 11.20 0.45
N LEU A 129 -22.18 10.15 1.19
CA LEU A 129 -22.89 9.75 2.42
C LEU A 129 -22.84 10.85 3.49
N ILE A 130 -21.65 11.41 3.74
CA ILE A 130 -21.47 12.55 4.67
C ILE A 130 -22.30 13.75 4.21
N GLY A 131 -22.34 14.03 2.90
CA GLY A 131 -23.13 15.12 2.32
C GLY A 131 -24.63 14.95 2.60
N VAL A 132 -25.17 13.74 2.46
CA VAL A 132 -26.57 13.43 2.80
C VAL A 132 -26.82 13.56 4.32
N LEU A 133 -25.93 13.04 5.16
CA LEU A 133 -26.04 13.14 6.61
C LEU A 133 -26.01 14.59 7.11
N ASN A 134 -25.17 15.43 6.51
CA ASN A 134 -25.10 16.85 6.82
C ASN A 134 -26.33 17.61 6.30
N SER A 135 -26.77 17.32 5.07
CA SER A 135 -27.96 17.96 4.49
C SER A 135 -29.25 17.62 5.23
N THR A 136 -29.32 16.43 5.82
CA THR A 136 -30.45 15.99 6.66
C THR A 136 -30.37 16.50 8.11
N GLY A 137 -29.24 17.11 8.51
CA GLY A 137 -29.01 17.54 9.89
C GLY A 137 -28.82 16.38 10.88
N ALA A 138 -28.69 15.15 10.38
CA ALA A 138 -28.59 13.95 11.20
C ALA A 138 -27.30 13.95 12.04
N PHE A 139 -26.21 14.46 11.48
CA PHE A 139 -24.91 14.54 12.15
C PHE A 139 -24.96 15.52 13.33
N GLU A 140 -25.50 16.73 13.10
CA GLU A 140 -25.67 17.77 14.10
C GLU A 140 -26.63 17.31 15.21
N ALA A 141 -27.75 16.69 14.85
CA ALA A 141 -28.71 16.15 15.80
C ALA A 141 -28.11 15.03 16.66
N GLY A 142 -27.31 14.14 16.06
CA GLY A 142 -26.61 13.06 16.76
C GLY A 142 -25.62 13.60 17.80
N ILE A 143 -24.76 14.54 17.41
CA ILE A 143 -23.80 15.17 18.32
C ILE A 143 -24.53 15.94 19.42
N ALA A 144 -25.57 16.70 19.09
CA ALA A 144 -26.36 17.46 20.05
C ALA A 144 -27.12 16.54 21.04
N SER A 145 -27.55 15.35 20.59
CA SER A 145 -28.16 14.34 21.46
C SER A 145 -27.13 13.75 22.42
N LEU A 146 -25.95 13.35 21.91
CA LEU A 146 -24.85 12.83 22.73
C LEU A 146 -24.38 13.86 23.76
N SER A 147 -24.23 15.12 23.36
CA SER A 147 -23.82 16.22 24.24
C SER A 147 -24.83 16.43 25.37
N ARG A 148 -26.13 16.39 25.07
CA ARG A 148 -27.18 16.48 26.10
C ARG A 148 -27.19 15.26 27.02
N ALA A 149 -27.02 14.05 26.48
CA ALA A 149 -26.98 12.81 27.26
C ALA A 149 -25.77 12.73 28.21
N THR A 150 -24.67 13.42 27.87
CA THR A 150 -23.41 13.43 28.64
C THR A 150 -23.17 14.73 29.42
N LYS A 151 -24.20 15.58 29.56
CA LYS A 151 -24.12 16.87 30.27
C LYS A 151 -23.57 16.69 31.70
N GLY A 152 -22.52 17.44 32.04
CA GLY A 152 -21.82 17.34 33.33
C GLY A 152 -20.76 16.23 33.40
N LYS A 153 -20.58 15.45 32.33
CA LYS A 153 -19.54 14.41 32.18
C LYS A 153 -18.81 14.59 30.85
N GLU A 154 -18.24 15.77 30.63
CA GLU A 154 -17.60 16.16 29.35
C GLU A 154 -16.46 15.21 28.94
N PHE A 155 -15.73 14.65 29.91
CA PHE A 155 -14.73 13.62 29.65
C PHE A 155 -15.33 12.37 28.96
N LEU A 156 -16.54 11.97 29.37
CA LEU A 156 -17.25 10.82 28.79
C LEU A 156 -17.67 11.09 27.34
N LEU A 157 -18.04 12.33 27.00
CA LEU A 157 -18.35 12.73 25.62
C LEU A 157 -17.15 12.54 24.70
N ILE A 158 -15.96 13.00 25.12
CA ILE A 158 -14.72 12.87 24.34
C ILE A 158 -14.38 11.38 24.15
N VAL A 159 -14.48 10.56 25.20
CA VAL A 159 -14.23 9.12 25.13
C VAL A 159 -15.19 8.43 24.15
N ILE A 160 -16.49 8.73 24.22
CA ILE A 160 -17.49 8.16 23.31
C ILE A 160 -17.22 8.58 21.87
N ILE A 161 -16.99 9.87 21.59
CA ILE A 161 -16.72 10.35 20.22
C ILE A 161 -15.45 9.73 19.66
N THR A 162 -14.37 9.70 20.45
CA THR A 162 -13.09 9.12 20.02
C THR A 162 -13.23 7.62 19.75
N THR A 163 -13.99 6.90 20.58
CA THR A 163 -14.26 5.46 20.39
C THR A 163 -15.11 5.22 19.15
N LEU A 164 -16.14 6.04 18.91
CA LEU A 164 -16.97 5.98 17.70
C LEU A 164 -16.13 6.20 16.43
N ILE A 165 -15.22 7.18 16.44
CA ILE A 165 -14.32 7.45 15.32
C ILE A 165 -13.27 6.33 15.16
N ALA A 166 -12.82 5.70 16.24
CA ALA A 166 -11.83 4.63 16.17
C ALA A 166 -12.42 3.27 15.72
N ILE A 167 -13.72 3.06 15.92
CA ILE A 167 -14.43 1.86 15.45
C ILE A 167 -14.77 1.95 13.96
N GLY A 168 -15.02 3.16 13.45
CA GLY A 168 -15.25 3.44 12.03
C GLY A 168 -13.96 3.52 11.24
#